data_AF-A0A1V4QL60-F1
#
_entry.id   AF-A0A1V4QL60-F1
#
_cell.length_a   1.000
_cell.length_b   1.000
_cell.length_c   1.000
_cell.angle_alpha   90.00
_cell.angle_beta   90.00
_cell.angle_gamma   90.00
#
_symmetry.space_group_name_H-M   'P 1'
#
loop_
_entity.id
_entity.type
_entity.pdbx_description
1 polymer ?
#
loop_
_entity_poly.entity_id
_entity_poly.type
_entity_poly.pdbx_seq_one_letter_code
_entity_poly.pdbx_strand_id
1 'polypeptide(L)'
;MKHGICCNNITWTAFWRLALLLALIMAALNSCGSQERQRHTLTIAGSTSVQPFAEKLAEVYMQRHPELLINVQGGGSSAGILAVQQGAAQIGTSSRDLAPDEQHL
;
A
#
# COMPACT_ATOMS: atom_id res chain seq x y z
N MET A 1 2.42 -52.03 -52.75
CA MET A 1 2.08 -50.60 -52.97
C MET A 1 1.85 -49.98 -51.59
N LYS A 2 2.91 -49.41 -50.99
CA LYS A 2 2.93 -48.95 -49.59
C LYS A 2 2.31 -47.56 -49.48
N HIS A 3 1.30 -47.44 -48.63
CA HIS A 3 0.51 -46.23 -48.40
C HIS A 3 1.30 -45.17 -47.61
N GLY A 4 1.47 -43.99 -48.20
CA GLY A 4 1.07 -42.66 -47.68
C GLY A 4 1.20 -42.29 -46.18
N ILE A 5 2.33 -42.49 -45.50
CA ILE A 5 2.54 -42.03 -44.11
C ILE A 5 3.64 -40.95 -44.04
N CYS A 6 3.48 -39.84 -44.75
CA CYS A 6 4.44 -38.71 -44.72
C CYS A 6 3.79 -37.35 -44.39
N CYS A 7 2.67 -37.33 -43.65
CA CYS A 7 1.93 -36.09 -43.39
C CYS A 7 1.67 -35.73 -41.90
N ASN A 8 2.30 -36.40 -40.93
CA ASN A 8 1.92 -36.23 -39.51
C ASN A 8 2.82 -35.29 -38.66
N ASN A 9 4.06 -34.98 -39.10
CA ASN A 9 5.01 -34.21 -38.26
C ASN A 9 5.00 -32.70 -38.54
N ILE A 10 4.52 -32.28 -39.72
CA ILE A 10 4.42 -30.88 -40.15
C ILE A 10 3.18 -30.19 -39.57
N THR A 11 2.11 -30.95 -39.34
CA THR A 11 0.89 -30.45 -38.68
C THR A 11 1.15 -30.20 -37.20
N TRP A 12 1.82 -31.11 -36.49
CA TRP A 12 2.15 -30.96 -35.06
C TRP A 12 3.05 -29.75 -34.75
N THR A 13 4.05 -29.48 -35.58
CA THR A 13 4.94 -28.32 -35.42
C THR A 13 4.22 -27.00 -35.73
N ALA A 14 3.29 -27.00 -36.69
CA ALA A 14 2.44 -25.84 -36.97
C ALA A 14 1.45 -25.56 -35.82
N PHE A 15 0.85 -26.60 -35.24
CA PHE A 15 -0.01 -26.48 -34.06
C PHE A 15 0.76 -25.92 -32.85
N TRP A 16 1.98 -26.40 -32.62
CA TRP A 16 2.78 -25.94 -31.48
C TRP A 16 3.29 -24.51 -31.66
N ARG A 17 3.64 -24.12 -32.89
CA ARG A 17 4.00 -22.73 -33.24
C ARG A 17 2.81 -21.78 -33.08
N LEU A 18 1.62 -22.19 -33.49
CA LEU A 18 0.41 -21.40 -33.35
C LEU A 18 0.01 -21.25 -31.86
N ALA A 19 0.14 -22.32 -31.07
CA ALA A 19 -0.10 -22.28 -29.63
C ALA A 19 0.92 -21.38 -28.89
N LEU A 20 2.19 -21.41 -29.28
CA LEU A 20 3.23 -20.50 -28.75
C LEU A 20 2.97 -19.04 -29.10
N LEU A 21 2.51 -18.75 -30.32
CA LEU A 21 2.13 -17.40 -30.75
C LEU A 21 0.89 -16.90 -30.00
N LEU A 22 -0.13 -17.75 -29.81
CA LEU A 22 -1.32 -17.42 -29.03
C LEU A 22 -1.00 -17.16 -27.55
N ALA A 23 -0.09 -17.95 -26.95
CA ALA A 23 0.37 -17.74 -25.59
C ALA A 23 1.12 -16.40 -25.42
N LEU A 24 1.94 -16.02 -26.41
CA LEU A 24 2.64 -14.72 -26.43
C LEU A 24 1.66 -13.53 -26.53
N ILE A 25 0.60 -13.65 -27.32
CA ILE A 25 -0.43 -12.61 -27.45
C ILE A 25 -1.24 -12.46 -26.15
N MET A 26 -1.59 -13.57 -25.50
CA MET A 26 -2.26 -13.56 -24.19
C MET A 26 -1.39 -12.91 -23.11
N ALA A 27 -0.07 -13.13 -23.13
CA ALA A 27 0.85 -12.48 -22.20
C ALA A 27 0.90 -10.96 -22.39
N ALA A 28 0.84 -10.46 -23.63
CA ALA A 28 0.84 -9.03 -23.92
C ALA A 28 -0.43 -8.28 -23.42
N LEU A 29 -1.58 -8.97 -23.39
CA LEU A 29 -2.85 -8.40 -22.94
C LEU A 29 -2.97 -8.26 -21.40
N ASN A 30 -2.13 -8.95 -20.63
CA ASN A 30 -2.11 -8.85 -19.16
C ASN A 30 -1.26 -7.67 -18.63
N SER A 31 -0.68 -6.84 -19.51
CA SER A 31 0.25 -5.78 -19.13
C SER A 31 -0.40 -4.43 -18.78
N CYS A 32 -1.73 -4.37 -18.60
CA CYS A 32 -2.40 -3.19 -18.05
C CYS A 32 -2.64 -3.40 -16.55
N GLY A 33 -1.54 -3.49 -15.78
CA GLY A 33 -1.61 -3.43 -14.33
C GLY A 33 -1.85 -1.98 -13.93
N SER A 34 -3.00 -1.71 -13.31
CA SER A 34 -3.30 -0.41 -12.71
C SER A 34 -2.15 0.00 -11.78
N GLN A 35 -1.51 1.13 -12.09
CA GLN A 35 -0.49 1.73 -11.26
C GLN A 35 -1.12 2.11 -9.92
N GLU A 36 -1.01 1.23 -8.91
CA GLU A 36 -1.45 1.56 -7.56
C GLU A 36 -0.67 2.80 -7.09
N ARG A 37 -1.36 3.93 -6.99
CA ARG A 37 -0.83 5.08 -6.24
C ARG A 37 -0.63 4.60 -4.82
N GLN A 38 0.63 4.43 -4.43
CA GLN A 38 0.98 4.11 -3.05
C GLN A 38 0.49 5.25 -2.16
N ARG A 39 -0.63 4.99 -1.46
CA ARG A 39 -1.15 5.91 -0.45
C ARG A 39 -0.24 5.81 0.77
N HIS A 40 0.30 6.95 1.19
CA HIS A 40 1.18 7.01 2.34
C HIS A 40 0.32 7.20 3.59
N THR A 41 0.40 6.26 4.53
CA THR A 41 -0.36 6.33 5.78
C THR A 41 0.47 7.02 6.86
N LEU A 42 -0.11 8.04 7.50
CA LEU A 42 0.47 8.74 8.63
C LEU A 42 -0.42 8.56 9.86
N THR A 43 0.15 8.05 10.93
CA THR A 43 -0.54 7.82 12.21
C THR A 43 -0.14 8.89 13.21
N ILE A 44 -1.15 9.52 13.78
CA ILE A 44 -1.08 10.47 14.88
C ILE A 44 -1.70 9.80 16.11
N ALA A 45 -0.98 9.71 17.22
CA ALA A 45 -1.49 9.09 18.45
C ALA A 45 -1.27 10.01 19.66
N GLY A 46 -2.21 10.05 20.61
CA GLY A 46 -1.95 10.66 21.92
C GLY A 46 -3.15 11.29 22.62
N SER A 47 -2.96 12.53 23.09
CA SER A 47 -3.89 13.24 23.95
C SER A 47 -5.32 13.23 23.41
N THR A 48 -6.22 12.63 24.19
CA THR A 48 -7.66 12.60 23.91
C THR A 48 -8.26 14.00 23.86
N SER A 49 -7.68 14.97 24.58
CA SER A 49 -8.11 16.37 24.52
C SER A 49 -7.76 17.05 23.19
N VAL A 50 -6.65 16.67 22.57
CA VAL A 50 -6.17 17.23 21.28
C VAL A 50 -6.76 16.48 20.10
N GLN A 51 -7.19 15.23 20.30
CA GLN A 51 -7.76 14.35 19.26
C GLN A 51 -8.83 15.01 18.37
N PRO A 52 -9.92 15.64 18.88
CA PRO A 52 -10.96 16.17 18.00
C PRO A 52 -10.46 17.28 17.09
N PHE A 53 -9.45 18.05 17.53
CA PHE A 53 -8.81 19.07 16.72
C PHE A 53 -7.91 18.44 15.65
N ALA A 54 -7.10 17.44 16.02
CA ALA A 54 -6.24 16.72 15.10
C ALA A 54 -7.02 15.98 14.01
N GLU A 55 -8.17 15.40 14.33
CA GLU A 55 -9.08 14.77 13.36
C GLU A 55 -9.60 15.76 12.32
N LYS A 56 -10.01 16.96 12.75
CA LYS A 56 -10.48 18.00 11.83
C LYS A 56 -9.36 18.54 10.94
N LEU A 57 -8.16 18.69 11.49
CA LEU A 57 -7.00 19.08 10.70
C LEU A 57 -6.62 18.00 9.68
N ALA A 58 -6.64 16.73 10.09
CA ALA A 58 -6.38 15.58 9.22
C ALA A 58 -7.36 15.54 8.04
N GLU A 59 -8.65 15.76 8.30
CA GLU A 59 -9.68 15.82 7.25
C GLU A 59 -9.37 16.88 6.20
N VAL A 60 -9.08 18.11 6.63
CA VAL A 60 -8.76 19.23 5.72
C VAL A 60 -7.43 19.00 4.98
N TYR A 61 -6.45 18.39 5.65
CA TYR A 61 -5.15 18.11 5.05
C TYR A 61 -5.25 17.02 3.97
N MET A 62 -6.00 15.95 4.24
CA MET A 62 -6.27 14.88 3.26
C MET A 62 -7.06 15.38 2.04
N GLN A 63 -7.92 16.39 2.19
CA GLN A 63 -8.59 17.02 1.04
C GLN A 63 -7.60 17.69 0.08
N ARG A 64 -6.50 18.24 0.60
CA ARG A 64 -5.43 18.87 -0.20
C ARG A 64 -4.38 17.86 -0.69
N HIS A 65 -4.27 16.73 0.00
CA HIS A 65 -3.29 15.67 -0.25
C HIS A 65 -3.97 14.30 -0.33
N PRO A 66 -4.66 13.97 -1.44
CA PRO A 66 -5.41 12.72 -1.59
C PRO A 66 -4.52 11.46 -1.62
N GLU A 67 -3.21 11.63 -1.79
CA GLU A 67 -2.19 10.58 -1.69
C GLU A 67 -1.86 10.18 -0.24
N LEU A 68 -2.29 10.97 0.74
CA LEU A 68 -2.05 10.73 2.16
C LEU A 68 -3.30 10.22 2.86
N LEU A 69 -3.11 9.24 3.74
CA LEU A 69 -4.13 8.73 4.65
C LEU A 69 -3.69 9.01 6.08
N ILE A 70 -4.38 9.92 6.77
CA ILE A 70 -4.05 10.29 8.15
C ILE A 70 -4.99 9.58 9.10
N ASN A 71 -4.42 8.78 10.01
CA ASN A 71 -5.13 8.11 11.08
C ASN A 71 -4.85 8.80 12.41
N VAL A 72 -5.88 9.22 13.13
CA VAL A 72 -5.76 9.88 14.44
C VAL A 72 -6.29 8.96 15.53
N GLN A 73 -5.49 8.72 16.56
CA GLN A 73 -5.81 7.82 17.66
C GLN A 73 -5.69 8.56 19.00
N GLY A 74 -6.71 8.42 19.83
CA GLY A 74 -6.66 8.80 21.24
C GLY A 74 -5.95 7.77 22.10
N GLY A 75 -5.74 8.10 23.37
CA GLY A 75 -5.08 7.23 24.34
C GLY A 75 -4.43 7.97 25.51
N GLY A 76 -4.36 9.29 25.43
CA GLY A 76 -3.75 10.16 26.45
C GLY A 76 -2.32 10.58 26.08
N SER A 77 -1.82 11.62 26.73
CA SER A 77 -0.53 12.23 26.44
C SER A 77 0.65 11.24 26.53
N SER A 78 0.73 10.45 27.60
CA SER A 78 1.77 9.43 27.76
C SER A 78 1.70 8.34 26.69
N ALA A 79 0.50 7.92 26.29
CA ALA A 79 0.34 6.93 25.24
C ALA A 79 0.86 7.47 23.89
N GLY A 80 0.62 8.75 23.59
CA GLY A 80 1.13 9.38 22.37
C GLY A 80 2.66 9.49 22.34
N ILE A 81 3.25 9.87 23.47
CA ILE A 81 4.70 9.95 23.64
C ILE A 81 5.34 8.57 23.44
N LEU A 82 4.81 7.53 24.11
CA LEU A 82 5.28 6.16 23.96
C LEU A 82 5.07 5.62 22.54
N ALA A 83 3.96 5.95 21.89
CA ALA A 83 3.67 5.51 20.52
C ALA A 83 4.71 6.04 19.52
N VAL A 84 5.20 7.27 19.70
CA VAL A 84 6.29 7.82 18.89
C VAL A 84 7.61 7.13 19.22
N GLN A 85 7.92 6.96 20.52
CA GLN A 85 9.14 6.28 20.95
C GLN A 85 9.28 4.88 20.37
N GLN A 86 8.17 4.15 20.28
CA GLN A 86 8.12 2.78 19.74
C GLN A 86 7.98 2.74 18.21
N GLY A 87 7.86 3.89 17.54
CA GLY A 87 7.64 3.97 16.10
C GLY A 87 6.25 3.51 15.64
N ALA A 88 5.31 3.31 16.56
CA ALA A 88 3.92 2.94 16.26
C ALA A 88 3.12 4.11 15.65
N ALA A 89 3.52 5.35 15.95
CA ALA A 89 2.97 6.56 15.38
C ALA A 89 4.09 7.47 14.87
N GLN A 90 3.82 8.22 13.80
CA GLN A 90 4.75 9.23 13.28
C GLN A 90 4.64 10.54 14.06
N ILE A 91 3.49 10.83 14.65
CA ILE A 91 3.24 12.04 15.43
C ILE A 91 2.57 11.68 16.76
N GLY A 92 3.13 12.21 17.85
CA GLY A 92 2.62 12.05 19.21
C GLY A 92 1.99 13.35 19.70
N THR A 93 0.74 13.32 20.15
CA THR A 93 0.09 14.51 20.73
C THR A 93 0.10 14.44 22.26
N SER A 94 0.43 15.56 22.90
CA SER A 94 0.40 15.70 24.35
C SER A 94 -0.28 17.02 24.72
N SER A 95 -1.18 16.98 25.70
CA SER A 95 -1.79 18.19 26.30
C SER A 95 -0.98 18.72 27.49
N ARG A 96 0.14 18.09 27.82
CA ARG A 96 1.05 18.48 28.90
C ARG A 96 2.50 18.45 28.43
N ASP A 97 3.39 19.04 29.20
CA ASP A 97 4.83 18.91 28.98
C ASP A 97 5.31 17.49 29.23
N LEU A 98 6.46 17.15 28.63
CA LEU A 98 7.10 15.85 28.82
C LEU A 98 7.55 15.69 30.27
N ALA A 99 7.19 14.55 30.86
CA ALA A 99 7.64 14.22 32.19
C ALA A 99 9.17 13.97 32.18
N PRO A 100 9.87 14.10 33.31
CA PRO A 100 11.34 13.94 33.36
C PRO A 100 11.82 12.58 32.83
N ASP A 101 11.02 11.53 33.03
CA ASP A 101 11.23 10.18 32.52
C ASP A 101 10.91 10.03 31.02
N GLU A 102 10.22 11.00 30.40
CA GLU A 102 9.90 11.04 28.97
C GLU A 102 10.87 11.96 28.19
N GLN A 103 11.71 12.75 28.86
CA GLN A 103 12.59 13.75 28.21
C GLN A 103 13.81 13.19 27.46
N HIS A 104 14.07 11.88 27.57
CA HIS A 104 15.22 11.23 26.93
C HIS A 104 14.92 10.74 25.50
N LEU A 105 13.82 11.21 24.92
CA LEU A 105 13.37 10.92 23.55
C LEU A 105 14.20 11.64 22.49
#